data_AF-A0ABD1KME5-F1
#
_entry.id   AF-A0ABD1KME5-F1
#
_cell.length_a   1.000
_cell.length_b   1.000
_cell.length_c   1.000
_cell.angle_alpha   90.00
_cell.angle_beta   90.00
_cell.angle_gamma   90.00
#
_symmetry.space_group_name_H-M   'P 1'
#
loop_
_entity.id
_entity.type
_entity.pdbx_description
1 polymer ?
#
loop_
_entity_poly.entity_id
_entity_poly.type
_entity_poly.pdbx_seq_one_letter_code
_entity_poly.pdbx_strand_id
1 'polypeptide(L)'
;MANTGSEASWSQDLRTGLKLNDAFQAEQFPLKPRVAIYQAAFKERLMERGDIQHLKLSSGGNVHKFTRHVRVKDFHQIIASLGIFVTKHLQHTTMAALGSRGTVTEASNFKPEADVEKLKSAMKGAGTDEAAIIEIVAHRTIAQRQQIRATYKQTVGKDLEDDLRSELTGNFEKVVVGLMMTAPEYDAYELHNAIKGAGTEEACLIDILASRSNAEVREINAYYKKKYDTTLEDDISGDTSGMFKRVLVSLTTAGRDTGSNVDDALAAQDAKEIFEAGEARWGTDEVKFLTVLCVRNRNHLLKVFEEYKKVSGREIEDSIKREMSGCLEDVFLAIVKCIRNKPAFFAERLYKSMKGLGTTDSILIRIMVARAEIDMKDIKAEFHKMYGKTLHSFIKGDTSGDYRKILLELCGGDN
;
A
#
# COMPACT_ATOMS: atom_id res chain seq x y z
N MET A 1 37.53 -28.00 -28.00
CA MET A 1 36.82 -28.68 -26.89
C MET A 1 36.27 -27.58 -25.99
N ALA A 2 34.96 -27.34 -26.11
CA ALA A 2 34.27 -26.27 -25.40
C ALA A 2 34.17 -26.60 -23.90
N ASN A 3 34.48 -25.60 -23.08
CA ASN A 3 34.53 -25.67 -21.62
C ASN A 3 33.11 -25.58 -21.05
N THR A 4 32.42 -26.72 -20.92
CA THR A 4 31.05 -26.83 -20.39
C THR A 4 30.98 -26.83 -18.85
N GLY A 5 32.10 -26.60 -18.15
CA GLY A 5 32.19 -26.71 -16.69
C GLY A 5 31.80 -25.47 -15.89
N SER A 6 31.83 -24.26 -16.48
CA SER A 6 31.57 -23.03 -15.72
C SER A 6 30.08 -22.74 -15.57
N GLU A 7 29.28 -22.81 -16.64
CA GLU A 7 27.84 -22.46 -16.59
C GLU A 7 27.01 -23.37 -15.67
N ALA A 8 27.35 -24.66 -15.59
CA ALA A 8 26.68 -25.60 -14.70
C ALA A 8 26.90 -25.24 -13.21
N SER A 9 28.09 -24.72 -12.87
CA SER A 9 28.46 -24.30 -11.51
C SER A 9 27.69 -23.05 -11.08
N TRP A 10 27.60 -22.03 -11.95
CA TRP A 10 26.84 -20.79 -11.69
C TRP A 10 25.34 -21.05 -11.52
N SER A 11 24.76 -21.94 -12.33
CA SER A 11 23.36 -22.38 -12.21
C SER A 11 23.09 -23.05 -10.86
N GLN A 12 24.03 -23.83 -10.35
CA GLN A 12 23.89 -24.55 -9.09
C GLN A 12 24.05 -23.61 -7.87
N ASP A 13 24.95 -22.64 -7.95
CA ASP A 13 25.12 -21.59 -6.93
C ASP A 13 23.88 -20.66 -6.86
N LEU A 14 23.26 -20.32 -8.01
CA LEU A 14 21.98 -19.60 -8.08
C LEU A 14 20.81 -20.38 -7.45
N ARG A 15 20.70 -21.68 -7.75
CA ARG A 15 19.68 -22.55 -7.13
C ARG A 15 19.86 -22.69 -5.62
N THR A 16 21.10 -22.63 -5.14
CA THR A 16 21.41 -22.71 -3.70
C THR A 16 21.11 -21.38 -2.99
N GLY A 17 21.36 -20.24 -3.64
CA GLY A 17 20.92 -18.92 -3.18
C GLY A 17 19.40 -18.79 -3.09
N LEU A 18 18.67 -19.37 -4.04
CA LEU A 18 17.20 -19.44 -4.02
C LEU A 18 16.69 -20.32 -2.86
N LYS A 19 17.32 -21.48 -2.59
CA LYS A 19 16.95 -22.33 -1.44
C LYS A 19 17.23 -21.67 -0.08
N LEU A 20 18.29 -20.85 0.03
CA LEU A 20 18.56 -20.05 1.22
C LEU A 20 17.49 -18.96 1.42
N ASN A 21 16.97 -18.39 0.31
CA ASN A 21 15.86 -17.46 0.36
C ASN A 21 14.58 -18.14 0.88
N ASP A 22 14.25 -19.34 0.40
CA ASP A 22 13.08 -20.09 0.88
C ASP A 22 13.19 -20.47 2.36
N ALA A 23 14.39 -20.81 2.84
CA ALA A 23 14.64 -21.11 4.26
C ALA A 23 14.52 -19.88 5.17
N PHE A 24 14.95 -18.69 4.72
CA PHE A 24 14.84 -17.46 5.50
C PHE A 24 13.46 -16.81 5.43
N GLN A 25 12.65 -17.03 4.38
CA GLN A 25 11.25 -16.60 4.32
C GLN A 25 10.40 -17.21 5.44
N ALA A 26 10.80 -18.36 6.01
CA ALA A 26 10.16 -18.98 7.16
C ALA A 26 10.43 -18.24 8.50
N GLU A 27 11.45 -17.38 8.58
CA GLU A 27 11.80 -16.61 9.79
C GLU A 27 11.55 -15.10 9.58
N GLN A 28 10.66 -14.54 10.40
CA GLN A 28 10.15 -13.15 10.35
C GLN A 28 11.23 -12.10 10.72
N PHE A 29 12.21 -11.84 9.86
CA PHE A 29 13.20 -10.77 10.04
C PHE A 29 13.01 -9.60 9.06
N PRO A 30 13.22 -8.33 9.49
CA PRO A 30 13.10 -7.14 8.63
C PRO A 30 14.15 -7.11 7.49
N LEU A 31 13.84 -6.38 6.41
CA LEU A 31 14.55 -6.39 5.11
C LEU A 31 15.99 -5.82 5.12
N LYS A 32 16.30 -4.80 5.93
CA LYS A 32 17.64 -4.17 5.93
C LYS A 32 18.77 -5.11 6.40
N PRO A 33 18.61 -5.89 7.49
CA PRO A 33 19.58 -6.93 7.88
C PRO A 33 19.82 -7.99 6.80
N ARG A 34 18.80 -8.38 6.03
CA ARG A 34 18.89 -9.46 5.05
C ARG A 34 19.84 -9.14 3.90
N VAL A 35 19.78 -7.94 3.31
CA VAL A 35 20.66 -7.55 2.20
C VAL A 35 22.13 -7.52 2.62
N ALA A 36 22.41 -7.01 3.83
CA ALA A 36 23.76 -7.00 4.38
C ALA A 36 24.29 -8.42 4.64
N ILE A 37 23.43 -9.33 5.14
CA ILE A 37 23.78 -10.74 5.37
C ILE A 37 24.02 -11.47 4.04
N TYR A 38 23.20 -11.25 3.00
CA TYR A 38 23.43 -11.83 1.67
C TYR A 38 24.73 -11.33 1.04
N GLN A 39 25.02 -10.03 1.15
CA GLN A 39 26.27 -9.45 0.67
C GLN A 39 27.49 -9.97 1.44
N ALA A 40 27.36 -10.15 2.76
CA ALA A 40 28.43 -10.69 3.60
C ALA A 40 28.69 -12.17 3.30
N ALA A 41 27.65 -13.01 3.28
CA ALA A 41 27.76 -14.45 3.02
C ALA A 41 28.28 -14.75 1.61
N PHE A 42 27.87 -13.95 0.60
CA PHE A 42 28.40 -14.09 -0.75
C PHE A 42 29.87 -13.66 -0.85
N LYS A 43 30.26 -12.59 -0.16
CA LYS A 43 31.64 -12.13 -0.08
C LYS A 43 32.55 -13.15 0.62
N GLU A 44 32.06 -13.76 1.70
CA GLU A 44 32.78 -14.78 2.47
C GLU A 44 33.03 -16.04 1.63
N ARG A 45 32.01 -16.50 0.89
CA ARG A 45 32.12 -17.67 -0.01
C ARG A 45 33.06 -17.46 -1.21
N LEU A 46 33.15 -16.23 -1.73
CA LEU A 46 34.13 -15.85 -2.75
C LEU A 46 35.56 -15.77 -2.20
N MET A 47 35.72 -15.41 -0.92
CA MET A 47 37.01 -15.47 -0.23
C MET A 47 37.45 -16.91 0.04
N GLU A 48 36.52 -17.80 0.43
CA GLU A 48 36.79 -19.23 0.65
C GLU A 48 37.21 -20.00 -0.61
N ARG A 49 36.67 -19.64 -1.79
CA ARG A 49 37.08 -20.22 -3.09
C ARG A 49 38.38 -19.64 -3.65
N GLY A 50 38.98 -18.66 -2.97
CA GLY A 50 40.24 -18.03 -3.41
C GLY A 50 40.10 -17.04 -4.57
N ASP A 51 38.87 -16.67 -4.94
CA ASP A 51 38.57 -15.73 -6.01
C ASP A 51 38.84 -14.26 -5.61
N ILE A 52 39.10 -14.01 -4.31
CA ILE A 52 39.52 -12.72 -3.75
C ILE A 52 40.56 -12.99 -2.65
N GLN A 53 41.74 -12.34 -2.69
CA GLN A 53 42.74 -12.42 -1.60
C GLN A 53 42.66 -11.22 -0.62
N HIS A 54 43.02 -11.49 0.64
CA HIS A 54 43.00 -10.57 1.79
C HIS A 54 43.48 -9.15 1.48
N LEU A 55 42.61 -8.15 1.70
CA LEU A 55 43.02 -6.75 1.89
C LEU A 55 43.56 -6.60 3.32
N LYS A 56 44.87 -6.74 3.52
CA LYS A 56 45.57 -6.22 4.70
C LYS A 56 46.17 -4.85 4.35
N LEU A 57 45.78 -3.83 5.09
CA LEU A 57 46.46 -2.53 5.15
C LEU A 57 47.64 -2.66 6.13
N SER A 58 48.89 -2.68 5.65
CA SER A 58 50.05 -2.02 6.31
C SER A 58 51.38 -2.22 5.56
N SER A 59 52.08 -1.09 5.35
CA SER A 59 53.53 -0.84 5.30
C SER A 59 54.51 -1.97 4.92
N GLY A 60 55.23 -1.75 3.82
CA GLY A 60 56.63 -2.15 3.61
C GLY A 60 56.88 -3.53 3.01
N GLY A 61 57.53 -3.56 1.84
CA GLY A 61 58.25 -4.74 1.34
C GLY A 61 57.70 -5.37 0.05
N ASN A 62 58.56 -5.42 -0.98
CA ASN A 62 58.34 -6.02 -2.30
C ASN A 62 57.88 -7.49 -2.25
N VAL A 63 56.80 -7.83 -2.97
CA VAL A 63 56.61 -9.16 -3.58
C VAL A 63 55.89 -9.01 -4.93
N HIS A 64 56.55 -9.42 -6.02
CA HIS A 64 55.92 -9.67 -7.31
C HIS A 64 55.23 -11.04 -7.31
N LYS A 65 53.97 -11.13 -7.78
CA LYS A 65 53.52 -12.21 -8.68
C LYS A 65 52.13 -11.96 -9.31
N PHE A 66 52.13 -12.09 -10.63
CA PHE A 66 51.06 -12.29 -11.63
C PHE A 66 49.59 -12.07 -11.23
N THR A 67 49.02 -11.02 -11.82
CA THR A 67 47.61 -10.65 -11.76
C THR A 67 46.84 -11.15 -12.99
N ARG A 68 45.75 -11.91 -12.79
CA ARG A 68 44.61 -11.90 -13.71
C ARG A 68 43.66 -10.80 -13.21
N HIS A 69 43.72 -9.63 -13.83
CA HIS A 69 42.91 -8.48 -13.47
C HIS A 69 41.46 -8.68 -13.90
N VAL A 70 40.56 -9.00 -12.98
CA VAL A 70 39.22 -8.38 -13.04
C VAL A 70 39.44 -6.97 -12.48
N ARG A 71 39.29 -5.93 -13.32
CA ARG A 71 39.54 -4.57 -12.85
C ARG A 71 38.52 -4.24 -11.77
N VAL A 72 38.94 -3.60 -10.68
CA VAL A 72 38.07 -3.19 -9.57
C VAL A 72 36.83 -2.42 -10.05
N LYS A 73 36.91 -1.72 -11.19
CA LYS A 73 35.77 -1.07 -11.86
C LYS A 73 34.72 -2.06 -12.37
N ASP A 74 35.15 -3.18 -12.94
CA ASP A 74 34.26 -4.22 -13.47
C ASP A 74 33.52 -4.93 -12.32
N PHE A 75 34.18 -5.11 -11.16
CA PHE A 75 33.56 -5.65 -9.94
C PHE A 75 32.52 -4.69 -9.32
N HIS A 76 32.79 -3.39 -9.28
CA HIS A 76 31.80 -2.39 -8.84
C HIS A 76 30.61 -2.32 -9.80
N GLN A 77 30.82 -2.44 -11.11
CA GLN A 77 29.74 -2.52 -12.09
C GLN A 77 28.91 -3.79 -11.96
N ILE A 78 29.53 -4.94 -11.68
CA ILE A 78 28.82 -6.21 -11.47
C ILE A 78 28.02 -6.18 -10.16
N ILE A 79 28.58 -5.66 -9.06
CA ILE A 79 27.83 -5.46 -7.81
C ILE A 79 26.73 -4.41 -7.97
N ALA A 80 26.97 -3.33 -8.71
CA ALA A 80 25.93 -2.35 -9.02
C ALA A 80 24.81 -2.98 -9.86
N SER A 81 25.15 -3.80 -10.85
CA SER A 81 24.18 -4.46 -11.74
C SER A 81 23.40 -5.56 -11.02
N LEU A 82 24.05 -6.36 -10.17
CA LEU A 82 23.42 -7.37 -9.31
C LEU A 82 22.61 -6.71 -8.20
N GLY A 83 23.08 -5.61 -7.63
CA GLY A 83 22.36 -4.78 -6.67
C GLY A 83 21.09 -4.21 -7.31
N ILE A 84 21.18 -3.66 -8.52
CA ILE A 84 20.03 -3.20 -9.30
C ILE A 84 19.10 -4.38 -9.62
N PHE A 85 19.61 -5.54 -10.04
CA PHE A 85 18.81 -6.71 -10.37
C PHE A 85 18.06 -7.25 -9.14
N VAL A 86 18.74 -7.41 -8.00
CA VAL A 86 18.14 -7.84 -6.74
C VAL A 86 17.17 -6.79 -6.21
N THR A 87 17.47 -5.49 -6.32
CA THR A 87 16.54 -4.42 -5.92
C THR A 87 15.31 -4.37 -6.83
N LYS A 88 15.47 -4.55 -8.15
CA LYS A 88 14.39 -4.59 -9.12
C LYS A 88 13.53 -5.85 -8.96
N HIS A 89 14.16 -6.98 -8.63
CA HIS A 89 13.46 -8.23 -8.34
C HIS A 89 12.75 -8.18 -6.99
N LEU A 90 13.36 -7.58 -5.95
CA LEU A 90 12.73 -7.33 -4.65
C LEU A 90 11.62 -6.28 -4.74
N GLN A 91 11.75 -5.26 -5.58
CA GLN A 91 10.65 -4.34 -5.91
C GLN A 91 9.49 -5.12 -6.53
N HIS A 92 9.76 -6.04 -7.46
CA HIS A 92 8.74 -6.95 -8.02
C HIS A 92 8.10 -7.86 -6.97
N THR A 93 8.85 -8.33 -5.97
CA THR A 93 8.35 -9.21 -4.90
C THR A 93 7.68 -8.46 -3.75
N THR A 94 7.84 -7.13 -3.68
CA THR A 94 7.21 -6.23 -2.68
C THR A 94 6.21 -5.29 -3.37
N MET A 95 5.68 -5.66 -4.54
CA MET A 95 4.50 -5.01 -5.09
C MET A 95 3.28 -5.67 -4.49
N ALA A 96 2.37 -4.86 -3.96
CA ALA A 96 1.08 -5.27 -3.40
C ALA A 96 0.52 -6.49 -4.14
N ALA A 97 0.21 -7.56 -3.41
CA ALA A 97 -0.38 -8.75 -3.97
C ALA A 97 -1.59 -8.32 -4.82
N LEU A 98 -1.51 -8.52 -6.14
CA LEU A 98 -2.67 -8.46 -7.00
C LEU A 98 -3.74 -9.31 -6.33
N GLY A 99 -4.83 -8.68 -5.90
CA GLY A 99 -5.93 -9.43 -5.37
C GLY A 99 -6.58 -10.15 -6.55
N SER A 100 -6.83 -11.45 -6.43
CA SER A 100 -7.64 -12.18 -7.42
C SER A 100 -9.06 -11.61 -7.58
N ARG A 101 -9.43 -10.69 -6.69
CA ARG A 101 -10.71 -9.99 -6.57
C ARG A 101 -10.66 -8.53 -7.07
N GLY A 102 -9.55 -8.09 -7.66
CA GLY A 102 -9.46 -6.83 -8.40
C GLY A 102 -10.25 -6.85 -9.72
N THR A 103 -10.65 -5.68 -10.19
CA THR A 103 -11.27 -5.42 -11.50
C THR A 103 -10.23 -5.04 -12.55
N VAL A 104 -9.18 -4.32 -12.14
CA VAL A 104 -7.98 -4.09 -12.97
C VAL A 104 -7.04 -5.27 -12.77
N THR A 105 -6.63 -5.90 -13.88
CA THR A 105 -5.81 -7.12 -13.88
C THR A 105 -4.67 -6.98 -14.88
N GLU A 106 -3.69 -7.88 -14.79
CA GLU A 106 -2.50 -7.83 -15.64
C GLU A 106 -2.86 -7.94 -17.13
N ALA A 107 -2.45 -6.94 -17.92
CA ALA A 107 -2.69 -6.95 -19.35
C ALA A 107 -1.84 -8.03 -20.04
N SER A 108 -2.48 -8.89 -20.84
CA SER A 108 -1.79 -9.85 -21.69
C SER A 108 -0.98 -9.15 -22.78
N ASN A 109 0.16 -9.73 -23.18
CA ASN A 109 1.03 -9.20 -24.24
C ASN A 109 1.53 -7.76 -23.99
N PHE A 110 1.70 -7.39 -22.72
CA PHE A 110 2.17 -6.07 -22.32
C PHE A 110 3.55 -5.74 -22.91
N LYS A 111 3.64 -4.56 -23.53
CA LYS A 111 4.88 -3.99 -24.08
C LYS A 111 4.97 -2.52 -23.63
N PRO A 112 5.81 -2.19 -22.64
CA PRO A 112 5.86 -0.84 -22.09
C PRO A 112 6.24 0.20 -23.14
N GLU A 113 7.04 -0.15 -24.15
CA GLU A 113 7.42 0.75 -25.24
C GLU A 113 6.21 1.16 -26.10
N ALA A 114 5.28 0.24 -26.36
CA ALA A 114 4.08 0.52 -27.15
C ALA A 114 3.13 1.45 -26.40
N ASP A 115 2.95 1.21 -25.10
CA ASP A 115 2.14 2.07 -24.24
C ASP A 115 2.77 3.47 -24.11
N VAL A 116 4.10 3.57 -23.99
CA VAL A 116 4.82 4.85 -23.98
C VAL A 116 4.61 5.63 -25.27
N GLU A 117 4.75 5.01 -26.45
CA GLU A 117 4.51 5.71 -27.72
C GLU A 117 3.06 6.19 -27.87
N LYS A 118 2.10 5.40 -27.39
CA LYS A 118 0.69 5.80 -27.40
C LYS A 118 0.42 6.94 -26.43
N LEU A 119 0.96 6.92 -25.20
CA LEU A 119 0.85 8.03 -24.25
C LEU A 119 1.50 9.32 -24.79
N LYS A 120 2.70 9.23 -25.38
CA LYS A 120 3.35 10.38 -26.02
C LYS A 120 2.51 10.97 -27.14
N SER A 121 1.88 10.10 -27.94
CA SER A 121 1.01 10.55 -29.03
C SER A 121 -0.26 11.21 -28.50
N ALA A 122 -0.83 10.67 -27.41
CA ALA A 122 -2.01 11.22 -26.75
C ALA A 122 -1.77 12.61 -26.14
N MET A 123 -0.55 12.91 -25.72
CA MET A 123 -0.13 14.18 -25.12
C MET A 123 0.56 15.12 -26.12
N LYS A 124 0.42 14.88 -27.44
CA LYS A 124 1.12 15.67 -28.47
C LYS A 124 0.18 16.67 -29.13
N GLY A 125 0.56 17.95 -29.08
CA GLY A 125 -0.07 19.00 -29.85
C GLY A 125 -0.99 19.87 -28.99
N ALA A 126 -2.03 20.45 -29.59
CA ALA A 126 -3.01 21.21 -28.84
C ALA A 126 -4.14 20.29 -28.37
N GLY A 127 -4.32 20.19 -27.05
CA GLY A 127 -5.27 19.27 -26.42
C GLY A 127 -4.68 17.90 -26.15
N THR A 128 -5.47 17.04 -25.52
CA THR A 128 -5.07 15.72 -25.02
C THR A 128 -6.04 14.67 -25.54
N ASP A 129 -5.57 13.47 -25.89
CA ASP A 129 -6.43 12.32 -26.16
C ASP A 129 -6.67 11.55 -24.85
N GLU A 130 -7.68 12.00 -24.08
CA GLU A 130 -8.01 11.39 -22.80
C GLU A 130 -8.46 9.93 -22.95
N ALA A 131 -9.07 9.57 -24.08
CA ALA A 131 -9.51 8.20 -24.34
C ALA A 131 -8.31 7.24 -24.45
N ALA A 132 -7.25 7.64 -25.16
CA ALA A 132 -6.02 6.86 -25.25
C ALA A 132 -5.31 6.72 -23.89
N ILE A 133 -5.34 7.78 -23.06
CA ILE A 133 -4.81 7.71 -21.69
C ILE A 133 -5.62 6.71 -20.86
N ILE A 134 -6.95 6.76 -20.88
CA ILE A 134 -7.81 5.83 -20.14
C ILE A 134 -7.56 4.39 -20.56
N GLU A 135 -7.47 4.13 -21.87
CA GLU A 135 -7.24 2.79 -22.42
C GLU A 135 -5.98 2.15 -21.86
N ILE A 136 -4.93 2.93 -21.58
CA ILE A 136 -3.69 2.43 -20.98
C ILE A 136 -3.82 2.41 -19.47
N VAL A 137 -4.08 3.56 -18.85
CA VAL A 137 -3.93 3.75 -17.42
C VAL A 137 -4.92 2.90 -16.63
N ALA A 138 -6.16 2.74 -17.08
CA ALA A 138 -7.16 1.94 -16.39
C ALA A 138 -7.01 0.42 -16.65
N HIS A 139 -6.22 0.01 -17.64
CA HIS A 139 -6.07 -1.39 -18.07
C HIS A 139 -4.65 -1.93 -17.92
N ARG A 140 -3.87 -1.33 -17.04
CA ARG A 140 -2.53 -1.80 -16.65
C ARG A 140 -2.48 -1.86 -15.14
N THR A 141 -1.90 -2.93 -14.60
CA THR A 141 -1.67 -3.02 -13.16
C THR A 141 -0.63 -1.99 -12.72
N ILE A 142 -0.56 -1.70 -11.43
CA ILE A 142 0.46 -0.79 -10.91
C ILE A 142 1.88 -1.25 -11.26
N ALA A 143 2.13 -2.56 -11.29
CA ALA A 143 3.40 -3.13 -11.74
C ALA A 143 3.72 -2.75 -13.20
N GLN A 144 2.74 -2.90 -14.09
CA GLN A 144 2.87 -2.50 -15.49
C GLN A 144 3.01 -0.98 -15.63
N ARG A 145 2.25 -0.19 -14.87
CA ARG A 145 2.36 1.28 -14.86
C ARG A 145 3.72 1.76 -14.39
N GLN A 146 4.34 1.11 -13.39
CA GLN A 146 5.72 1.42 -13.01
C GLN A 146 6.73 1.08 -14.12
N GLN A 147 6.51 0.01 -14.88
CA GLN A 147 7.34 -0.30 -16.05
C GLN A 147 7.17 0.76 -17.15
N ILE A 148 5.94 1.20 -17.41
CA ILE A 148 5.65 2.32 -18.34
C ILE A 148 6.39 3.58 -17.89
N ARG A 149 6.30 3.97 -16.62
CA ARG A 149 7.02 5.15 -16.08
C ARG A 149 8.53 5.06 -16.30
N ALA A 150 9.12 3.90 -16.00
CA ALA A 150 10.55 3.67 -16.19
C ALA A 150 10.95 3.75 -17.67
N THR A 151 10.19 3.12 -18.57
CA THR A 151 10.45 3.15 -20.02
C THR A 151 10.23 4.56 -20.58
N TYR A 152 9.22 5.29 -20.13
CA TYR A 152 8.98 6.69 -20.51
C TYR A 152 10.19 7.55 -20.14
N LYS A 153 10.68 7.43 -18.89
CA LYS A 153 11.86 8.15 -18.44
C LYS A 153 13.10 7.82 -19.27
N GLN A 154 13.29 6.56 -19.63
CA GLN A 154 14.45 6.11 -20.41
C GLN A 154 14.42 6.58 -21.88
N THR A 155 13.25 6.56 -22.51
CA THR A 155 13.10 6.80 -23.96
C THR A 155 12.75 8.24 -24.30
N VAL A 156 11.99 8.92 -23.44
CA VAL A 156 11.55 10.31 -23.62
C VAL A 156 12.44 11.29 -22.83
N GLY A 157 13.07 10.83 -21.74
CA GLY A 157 13.90 11.66 -20.86
C GLY A 157 13.11 12.47 -19.82
N LYS A 158 11.78 12.45 -19.88
CA LYS A 158 10.87 13.20 -19.01
C LYS A 158 10.23 12.31 -17.94
N ASP A 159 9.67 12.92 -16.91
CA ASP A 159 8.83 12.20 -15.95
C ASP A 159 7.39 12.11 -16.48
N LEU A 160 6.83 10.90 -16.51
CA LEU A 160 5.49 10.66 -17.05
C LEU A 160 4.40 11.29 -16.17
N GLU A 161 4.56 11.29 -14.85
CA GLU A 161 3.57 11.88 -13.96
C GLU A 161 3.53 13.39 -14.13
N ASP A 162 4.69 14.04 -14.25
CA ASP A 162 4.77 15.49 -14.51
C ASP A 162 4.13 15.87 -15.85
N ASP A 163 4.41 15.12 -16.93
CA ASP A 163 3.78 15.36 -18.24
C ASP A 163 2.25 15.17 -18.13
N LEU A 164 1.76 14.09 -17.50
CA LEU A 164 0.32 13.86 -17.30
C LEU A 164 -0.35 14.99 -16.49
N ARG A 165 0.31 15.53 -15.45
CA ARG A 165 -0.19 16.68 -14.68
C ARG A 165 -0.25 17.96 -15.50
N SER A 166 0.61 18.13 -16.48
CA SER A 166 0.58 19.31 -17.36
C SER A 166 -0.52 19.25 -18.42
N GLU A 167 -0.93 18.04 -18.82
CA GLU A 167 -1.90 17.79 -19.90
C GLU A 167 -3.33 17.58 -19.39
N LEU A 168 -3.49 17.24 -18.11
CA LEU A 168 -4.78 16.91 -17.49
C LEU A 168 -5.13 17.91 -16.40
N THR A 169 -6.41 18.05 -16.11
CA THR A 169 -6.89 18.89 -14.99
C THR A 169 -8.02 18.23 -14.21
N GLY A 170 -8.28 18.75 -13.01
CA GLY A 170 -9.47 18.43 -12.22
C GLY A 170 -9.49 16.99 -11.69
N ASN A 171 -10.68 16.41 -11.56
CA ASN A 171 -10.83 15.06 -10.98
C ASN A 171 -10.28 13.95 -11.88
N PHE A 172 -10.28 14.16 -13.20
CA PHE A 172 -9.69 13.20 -14.13
C PHE A 172 -8.16 13.09 -13.94
N GLU A 173 -7.47 14.23 -13.83
CA GLU A 173 -6.05 14.29 -13.49
C GLU A 173 -5.74 13.54 -12.19
N LYS A 174 -6.51 13.81 -11.13
CA LYS A 174 -6.33 13.15 -9.82
C LYS A 174 -6.40 11.63 -9.90
N VAL A 175 -7.36 11.08 -10.65
CA VAL A 175 -7.46 9.62 -10.86
C VAL A 175 -6.25 9.10 -11.63
N VAL A 176 -5.92 9.70 -12.77
CA VAL A 176 -4.84 9.23 -13.65
C VAL A 176 -3.49 9.25 -12.92
N VAL A 177 -3.21 10.34 -12.19
CA VAL A 177 -1.97 10.47 -11.44
C VAL A 177 -1.94 9.53 -10.24
N GLY A 178 -3.04 9.38 -9.51
CA GLY A 178 -3.13 8.41 -8.42
C GLY A 178 -2.82 6.99 -8.88
N LEU A 179 -3.28 6.59 -10.07
CA LEU A 179 -2.98 5.28 -10.66
C LEU A 179 -1.50 5.12 -11.05
N MET A 180 -0.72 6.19 -11.19
CA MET A 180 0.73 6.12 -11.44
C MET A 180 1.55 5.86 -10.17
N MET A 181 0.94 5.97 -8.98
CA MET A 181 1.63 5.84 -7.70
C MET A 181 1.53 4.43 -7.14
N THR A 182 2.62 3.93 -6.56
CA THR A 182 2.56 2.66 -5.79
C THR A 182 1.63 2.82 -4.58
N ALA A 183 1.02 1.74 -4.07
CA ALA A 183 0.10 1.81 -2.94
C ALA A 183 0.62 2.63 -1.72
N PRO A 184 1.84 2.37 -1.19
CA PRO A 184 2.37 3.17 -0.08
C PRO A 184 2.70 4.62 -0.46
N GLU A 185 3.03 4.89 -1.73
CA GLU A 185 3.24 6.23 -2.25
C GLU A 185 1.93 7.01 -2.34
N TYR A 186 0.86 6.37 -2.86
CA TYR A 186 -0.45 6.98 -3.00
C TYR A 186 -1.08 7.26 -1.63
N ASP A 187 -1.03 6.29 -0.71
CA ASP A 187 -1.52 6.50 0.66
C ASP A 187 -0.73 7.62 1.38
N ALA A 188 0.60 7.66 1.26
CA ALA A 188 1.40 8.75 1.83
C ALA A 188 1.07 10.11 1.20
N TYR A 189 0.83 10.15 -0.11
CA TYR A 189 0.41 11.36 -0.84
C TYR A 189 -0.95 11.88 -0.36
N GLU A 190 -1.95 11.00 -0.26
CA GLU A 190 -3.29 11.34 0.23
C GLU A 190 -3.25 11.81 1.70
N LEU A 191 -2.51 11.12 2.57
CA LEU A 191 -2.33 11.54 3.97
C LEU A 191 -1.64 12.89 4.08
N HIS A 192 -0.59 13.13 3.28
CA HIS A 192 0.11 14.41 3.28
C HIS A 192 -0.81 15.55 2.83
N ASN A 193 -1.59 15.36 1.76
CA ASN A 193 -2.52 16.37 1.29
C ASN A 193 -3.71 16.59 2.23
N ALA A 194 -4.11 15.56 2.98
CA ALA A 194 -5.15 15.67 4.01
C ALA A 194 -4.70 16.50 5.22
N ILE A 195 -3.39 16.60 5.47
CA ILE A 195 -2.80 17.36 6.59
C ILE A 195 -2.30 18.72 6.11
N LYS A 196 -1.76 18.79 4.89
CA LYS A 196 -1.18 20.01 4.34
C LYS A 196 -2.28 20.98 3.92
N GLY A 197 -2.38 22.10 4.63
CA GLY A 197 -3.17 23.25 4.17
C GLY A 197 -3.92 23.92 5.30
N ALA A 198 -4.99 24.64 4.95
CA ALA A 198 -5.89 25.20 5.93
C ALA A 198 -6.95 24.15 6.31
N GLY A 199 -6.82 23.60 7.53
CA GLY A 199 -7.67 22.53 8.03
C GLY A 199 -7.19 21.14 7.62
N THR A 200 -7.85 20.12 8.17
CA THR A 200 -7.52 18.71 8.01
C THR A 200 -8.65 17.99 7.26
N GLU A 201 -8.35 17.05 6.35
CA GLU A 201 -9.36 16.11 5.81
C GLU A 201 -9.39 14.85 6.70
N GLU A 202 -10.08 14.90 7.83
CA GLU A 202 -10.09 13.80 8.82
C GLU A 202 -10.62 12.49 8.22
N ALA A 203 -11.57 12.59 7.29
CA ALA A 203 -12.12 11.45 6.55
C ALA A 203 -11.03 10.66 5.80
N CYS A 204 -10.02 11.34 5.23
CA CYS A 204 -8.89 10.69 4.57
C CYS A 204 -8.01 9.94 5.58
N LEU A 205 -7.67 10.59 6.70
CA LEU A 205 -6.89 9.98 7.78
C LEU A 205 -7.56 8.71 8.29
N ILE A 206 -8.88 8.77 8.51
CA ILE A 206 -9.69 7.65 9.00
C ILE A 206 -9.74 6.51 7.96
N ASP A 207 -10.07 6.82 6.71
CA ASP A 207 -10.22 5.81 5.65
C ASP A 207 -8.95 4.98 5.45
N ILE A 208 -7.79 5.65 5.46
CA ILE A 208 -6.50 4.99 5.26
C ILE A 208 -6.12 4.25 6.55
N LEU A 209 -5.95 4.95 7.67
CA LEU A 209 -5.34 4.35 8.86
C LEU A 209 -6.20 3.27 9.53
N ALA A 210 -7.53 3.34 9.43
CA ALA A 210 -8.39 2.30 9.99
C ALA A 210 -8.43 1.02 9.12
N SER A 211 -8.09 1.12 7.83
CA SER A 211 -8.24 0.01 6.88
C SER A 211 -6.93 -0.69 6.52
N ARG A 212 -5.77 -0.04 6.69
CA ARG A 212 -4.47 -0.62 6.39
C ARG A 212 -3.97 -1.56 7.49
N SER A 213 -3.29 -2.61 7.09
CA SER A 213 -2.59 -3.55 7.95
C SER A 213 -1.31 -2.97 8.51
N ASN A 214 -0.74 -3.60 9.54
CA ASN A 214 0.54 -3.17 10.09
C ASN A 214 1.68 -3.13 9.06
N ALA A 215 1.69 -4.06 8.10
CA ALA A 215 2.70 -4.09 7.05
C ALA A 215 2.55 -2.87 6.13
N GLU A 216 1.34 -2.61 5.64
CA GLU A 216 1.02 -1.45 4.79
C GLU A 216 1.34 -0.13 5.52
N VAL A 217 0.95 0.03 6.79
CA VAL A 217 1.25 1.25 7.57
C VAL A 217 2.76 1.48 7.73
N ARG A 218 3.56 0.43 7.93
CA ARG A 218 5.02 0.57 8.01
C ARG A 218 5.63 1.03 6.68
N GLU A 219 5.11 0.55 5.56
CA GLU A 219 5.54 1.00 4.23
C GLU A 219 5.14 2.46 3.97
N ILE A 220 3.92 2.84 4.36
CA ILE A 220 3.46 4.23 4.31
C ILE A 220 4.39 5.14 5.12
N ASN A 221 4.66 4.80 6.39
CA ASN A 221 5.54 5.58 7.26
C ASN A 221 6.95 5.74 6.65
N ALA A 222 7.51 4.66 6.10
CA ALA A 222 8.82 4.68 5.46
C ALA A 222 8.84 5.57 4.21
N TYR A 223 7.80 5.49 3.37
CA TYR A 223 7.68 6.33 2.19
C TYR A 223 7.47 7.80 2.57
N TYR A 224 6.56 8.08 3.49
CA TYR A 224 6.22 9.41 3.98
C TYR A 224 7.46 10.13 4.52
N LYS A 225 8.21 9.48 5.43
CA LYS A 225 9.45 10.06 5.98
C LYS A 225 10.49 10.33 4.91
N LYS A 226 10.65 9.42 3.94
CA LYS A 226 11.58 9.61 2.83
C LYS A 226 11.17 10.77 1.92
N LYS A 227 9.88 10.96 1.66
CA LYS A 227 9.36 11.93 0.69
C LYS A 227 9.25 13.34 1.27
N TYR A 228 8.81 13.47 2.52
CA TYR A 228 8.45 14.75 3.14
C TYR A 228 9.41 15.21 4.25
N ASP A 229 10.41 14.39 4.60
CA ASP A 229 11.42 14.67 5.63
C ASP A 229 10.86 14.88 7.05
N THR A 230 9.58 14.61 7.26
CA THR A 230 8.87 14.58 8.56
C THR A 230 8.20 13.21 8.75
N THR A 231 7.85 12.82 9.98
CA THR A 231 7.11 11.56 10.19
C THR A 231 5.61 11.80 10.06
N LEU A 232 4.88 10.78 9.61
CA LEU A 232 3.42 10.84 9.58
C LEU A 232 2.82 11.07 10.98
N GLU A 233 3.47 10.51 12.02
CA GLU A 233 3.06 10.69 13.41
C GLU A 233 3.20 12.15 13.86
N ASP A 234 4.33 12.80 13.54
CA ASP A 234 4.57 14.21 13.90
C ASP A 234 3.54 15.13 13.23
N ASP A 235 3.31 14.92 11.94
CA ASP A 235 2.36 15.73 11.15
C ASP A 235 0.92 15.54 11.65
N ILE A 236 0.46 14.30 11.87
CA ILE A 236 -0.85 14.03 12.48
C ILE A 236 -0.93 14.64 13.87
N SER A 237 0.14 14.59 14.65
CA SER A 237 0.15 15.10 16.01
C SER A 237 0.03 16.62 16.09
N GLY A 238 0.56 17.31 15.08
CA GLY A 238 0.48 18.75 14.90
C GLY A 238 -0.89 19.23 14.42
N ASP A 239 -1.57 18.45 13.59
CA ASP A 239 -2.83 18.86 12.94
C ASP A 239 -4.09 18.37 13.69
N THR A 240 -3.95 17.36 14.54
CA THR A 240 -5.07 16.77 15.30
C THR A 240 -4.92 16.91 16.81
N SER A 241 -6.03 16.76 17.54
CA SER A 241 -6.05 16.95 18.99
C SER A 241 -6.91 15.91 19.72
N GLY A 242 -6.87 15.96 21.06
CA GLY A 242 -7.69 15.13 21.93
C GLY A 242 -7.50 13.63 21.73
N MET A 243 -8.57 12.88 21.95
CA MET A 243 -8.57 11.42 21.79
C MET A 243 -8.48 10.98 20.32
N PHE A 244 -9.03 11.77 19.40
CA PHE A 244 -8.93 11.50 17.97
C PHE A 244 -7.47 11.39 17.53
N LYS A 245 -6.61 12.35 17.94
CA LYS A 245 -5.16 12.27 17.75
C LYS A 245 -4.57 10.97 18.29
N ARG A 246 -4.91 10.60 19.54
CA ARG A 246 -4.35 9.41 20.20
C ARG A 246 -4.70 8.13 19.44
N VAL A 247 -5.92 8.03 18.91
CA VAL A 247 -6.34 6.91 18.08
C VAL A 247 -5.54 6.87 16.78
N LEU A 248 -5.42 7.98 16.05
CA LEU A 248 -4.65 8.03 14.81
C LEU A 248 -3.18 7.68 15.03
N VAL A 249 -2.53 8.26 16.05
CA VAL A 249 -1.15 7.92 16.42
C VAL A 249 -1.02 6.44 16.79
N SER A 250 -1.98 5.87 17.52
CA SER A 250 -1.98 4.43 17.81
C SER A 250 -2.01 3.59 16.52
N LEU A 251 -2.76 4.01 15.49
CA LEU A 251 -2.82 3.30 14.21
C LEU A 251 -1.51 3.45 13.42
N THR A 252 -0.87 4.63 13.43
CA THR A 252 0.41 4.84 12.72
C THR A 252 1.56 4.01 13.30
N THR A 253 1.51 3.65 14.59
CA THR A 253 2.54 2.78 15.19
C THR A 253 2.61 1.38 14.59
N ALA A 254 1.56 0.93 13.88
CA ALA A 254 1.46 -0.43 13.33
C ALA A 254 1.67 -1.52 14.41
N GLY A 255 1.12 -1.27 15.60
CA GLY A 255 1.28 -2.09 16.81
C GLY A 255 0.15 -3.08 17.10
N ARG A 256 -0.84 -3.24 16.22
CA ARG A 256 -1.92 -4.22 16.41
C ARG A 256 -1.37 -5.65 16.47
N ASP A 257 -1.88 -6.48 17.36
CA ASP A 257 -1.58 -7.91 17.35
C ASP A 257 -2.00 -8.56 16.01
N THR A 258 -1.06 -9.19 15.32
CA THR A 258 -1.27 -9.87 14.04
C THR A 258 -1.48 -11.37 14.19
N GLY A 259 -1.48 -11.88 15.43
CA GLY A 259 -1.81 -13.27 15.74
C GLY A 259 -3.26 -13.61 15.41
N SER A 260 -3.57 -14.90 15.48
CA SER A 260 -4.92 -15.44 15.25
C SER A 260 -5.56 -16.02 16.51
N ASN A 261 -4.82 -16.02 17.63
CA ASN A 261 -5.26 -16.58 18.91
C ASN A 261 -6.42 -15.77 19.49
N VAL A 262 -7.39 -16.49 20.05
CA VAL A 262 -8.54 -15.94 20.76
C VAL A 262 -8.55 -16.53 22.17
N ASP A 263 -8.52 -15.66 23.16
CA ASP A 263 -8.76 -16.01 24.56
C ASP A 263 -10.20 -15.58 24.91
N ASP A 264 -11.09 -16.56 25.04
CA ASP A 264 -12.52 -16.31 25.29
C ASP A 264 -12.77 -15.57 26.61
N ALA A 265 -11.99 -15.84 27.65
CA ALA A 265 -12.13 -15.17 28.93
C ALA A 265 -11.70 -13.71 28.81
N LEU A 266 -10.59 -13.45 28.12
CA LEU A 266 -10.14 -12.10 27.84
C LEU A 266 -11.11 -11.35 26.91
N ALA A 267 -11.73 -12.02 25.93
CA ALA A 267 -12.70 -11.39 25.05
C ALA A 267 -13.97 -10.98 25.80
N ALA A 268 -14.46 -11.84 26.71
CA ALA A 268 -15.57 -11.50 27.59
C ALA A 268 -15.21 -10.34 28.55
N GLN A 269 -13.97 -10.32 29.05
CA GLN A 269 -13.47 -9.23 29.88
C GLN A 269 -13.39 -7.91 29.09
N ASP A 270 -12.74 -7.89 27.93
CA ASP A 270 -12.62 -6.70 27.08
C ASP A 270 -14.03 -6.16 26.69
N ALA A 271 -14.97 -7.04 26.37
CA ALA A 271 -16.36 -6.67 26.09
C ALA A 271 -17.03 -5.98 27.29
N LYS A 272 -16.88 -6.57 28.48
CA LYS A 272 -17.40 -6.00 29.72
C LYS A 272 -16.75 -4.66 30.04
N GLU A 273 -15.44 -4.53 29.88
CA GLU A 273 -14.71 -3.28 30.12
C GLU A 273 -15.16 -2.17 29.16
N ILE A 274 -15.40 -2.47 27.88
CA ILE A 274 -15.95 -1.48 26.92
C ILE A 274 -17.37 -1.08 27.33
N PHE A 275 -18.22 -2.02 27.75
CA PHE A 275 -19.58 -1.72 28.20
C PHE A 275 -19.58 -0.83 29.44
N GLU A 276 -18.74 -1.16 30.42
CA GLU A 276 -18.57 -0.37 31.65
C GLU A 276 -17.92 1.00 31.41
N ALA A 277 -17.12 1.14 30.36
CA ALA A 277 -16.47 2.37 29.94
C ALA A 277 -17.42 3.35 29.23
N GLY A 278 -18.50 2.88 28.61
CA GLY A 278 -19.52 3.71 27.97
C GLY A 278 -20.85 3.62 28.71
N GLU A 279 -21.74 2.72 28.27
CA GLU A 279 -23.15 2.68 28.68
C GLU A 279 -23.42 2.55 30.18
N ALA A 280 -22.48 2.01 30.97
CA ALA A 280 -22.68 1.84 32.41
C ALA A 280 -22.36 3.09 33.26
N ARG A 281 -21.91 4.19 32.65
CA ARG A 281 -21.55 5.42 33.36
C ARG A 281 -22.05 6.67 32.60
N TRP A 282 -21.97 7.83 33.25
CA TRP A 282 -22.16 9.10 32.53
C TRP A 282 -20.84 9.53 31.90
N GLY A 283 -20.82 9.65 30.57
CA GLY A 283 -19.62 9.94 29.78
C GLY A 283 -18.86 8.66 29.39
N THR A 284 -17.80 8.82 28.60
CA THR A 284 -17.12 7.70 27.96
C THR A 284 -15.65 7.64 28.34
N ASP A 285 -15.16 6.49 28.80
CA ASP A 285 -13.74 6.21 28.95
C ASP A 285 -13.16 5.76 27.60
N GLU A 286 -12.88 6.74 26.75
CA GLU A 286 -12.42 6.55 25.38
C GLU A 286 -11.06 5.82 25.30
N VAL A 287 -10.28 5.86 26.39
CA VAL A 287 -8.99 5.14 26.48
C VAL A 287 -9.22 3.63 26.42
N LYS A 288 -10.29 3.14 27.06
CA LYS A 288 -10.63 1.71 27.01
C LYS A 288 -10.97 1.25 25.60
N PHE A 289 -11.77 2.03 24.87
CA PHE A 289 -12.05 1.78 23.46
C PHE A 289 -10.76 1.74 22.63
N LEU A 290 -9.85 2.69 22.81
CA LEU A 290 -8.55 2.71 22.13
C LEU A 290 -7.74 1.44 22.44
N THR A 291 -7.54 1.10 23.71
CA THR A 291 -6.68 -0.02 24.13
C THR A 291 -7.17 -1.38 23.66
N VAL A 292 -8.47 -1.54 23.41
CA VAL A 292 -9.04 -2.78 22.85
C VAL A 292 -9.07 -2.69 21.33
N LEU A 293 -9.76 -1.70 20.76
CA LEU A 293 -10.06 -1.63 19.34
C LEU A 293 -8.81 -1.39 18.46
N CYS A 294 -7.78 -0.71 18.96
CA CYS A 294 -6.56 -0.44 18.18
C CYS A 294 -5.50 -1.53 18.33
N VAL A 295 -5.53 -2.33 19.40
CA VAL A 295 -4.41 -3.23 19.76
C VAL A 295 -4.73 -4.70 19.54
N ARG A 296 -5.95 -5.16 19.86
CA ARG A 296 -6.29 -6.59 19.76
C ARG A 296 -6.31 -7.08 18.31
N ASN A 297 -5.99 -8.36 18.12
CA ASN A 297 -6.06 -8.97 16.79
C ASN A 297 -7.50 -9.09 16.29
N ARG A 298 -7.65 -9.32 14.98
CA ARG A 298 -8.96 -9.38 14.31
C ARG A 298 -9.88 -10.45 14.89
N ASN A 299 -9.37 -11.67 15.12
CA ASN A 299 -10.20 -12.78 15.58
C ASN A 299 -10.71 -12.52 17.00
N HIS A 300 -9.83 -12.00 17.86
CA HIS A 300 -10.18 -11.59 19.21
C HIS A 300 -11.24 -10.48 19.20
N LEU A 301 -11.10 -9.46 18.36
CA LEU A 301 -12.08 -8.38 18.27
C LEU A 301 -13.45 -8.85 17.77
N LEU A 302 -13.50 -9.77 16.82
CA LEU A 302 -14.78 -10.37 16.39
C LEU A 302 -15.47 -11.06 17.57
N LYS A 303 -14.71 -11.79 18.39
CA LYS A 303 -15.22 -12.42 19.62
C LYS A 303 -15.66 -11.39 20.66
N VAL A 304 -14.90 -10.32 20.85
CA VAL A 304 -15.28 -9.18 21.71
C VAL A 304 -16.61 -8.58 21.27
N PHE A 305 -16.86 -8.41 19.97
CA PHE A 305 -18.14 -7.86 19.49
C PHE A 305 -19.32 -8.80 19.76
N GLU A 306 -19.12 -10.11 19.66
CA GLU A 306 -20.13 -11.11 20.05
C GLU A 306 -20.44 -11.06 21.54
N GLU A 307 -19.41 -11.05 22.39
CA GLU A 307 -19.58 -10.98 23.85
C GLU A 307 -20.16 -9.63 24.28
N TYR A 308 -19.78 -8.54 23.61
CA TYR A 308 -20.32 -7.19 23.85
C TYR A 308 -21.84 -7.18 23.69
N LYS A 309 -22.34 -7.75 22.59
CA LYS A 309 -23.78 -7.85 22.32
C LYS A 309 -24.53 -8.62 23.41
N LYS A 310 -23.91 -9.64 24.02
CA LYS A 310 -24.54 -10.40 25.11
C LYS A 310 -24.66 -9.58 26.39
N VAL A 311 -23.67 -8.75 26.71
CA VAL A 311 -23.67 -7.95 27.95
C VAL A 311 -24.45 -6.64 27.82
N SER A 312 -24.40 -5.97 26.66
CA SER A 312 -25.09 -4.69 26.43
C SER A 312 -26.48 -4.82 25.83
N GLY A 313 -26.76 -5.95 25.15
CA GLY A 313 -27.96 -6.11 24.33
C GLY A 313 -27.94 -5.31 23.01
N ARG A 314 -26.80 -4.71 22.64
CA ARG A 314 -26.65 -3.86 21.45
C ARG A 314 -25.40 -4.21 20.65
N GLU A 315 -25.37 -3.85 19.37
CA GLU A 315 -24.12 -3.88 18.60
C GLU A 315 -23.19 -2.76 19.12
N ILE A 316 -21.88 -3.03 19.16
CA ILE A 316 -20.89 -2.05 19.63
C ILE A 316 -20.92 -0.74 18.81
N GLU A 317 -21.26 -0.82 17.53
CA GLU A 317 -21.44 0.34 16.66
C GLU A 317 -22.56 1.27 17.13
N ASP A 318 -23.64 0.73 17.71
CA ASP A 318 -24.75 1.54 18.21
C ASP A 318 -24.35 2.28 19.50
N SER A 319 -23.55 1.63 20.33
CA SER A 319 -23.00 2.23 21.55
C SER A 319 -21.99 3.33 21.22
N ILE A 320 -21.09 3.12 20.24
CA ILE A 320 -20.16 4.16 19.78
C ILE A 320 -20.92 5.41 19.31
N LYS A 321 -21.98 5.25 18.51
CA LYS A 321 -22.81 6.38 18.01
C LYS A 321 -23.58 7.13 19.11
N ARG A 322 -23.82 6.50 20.26
CA ARG A 322 -24.55 7.11 21.39
C ARG A 322 -23.61 7.85 22.32
N GLU A 323 -22.42 7.28 22.51
CA GLU A 323 -21.47 7.69 23.54
C GLU A 323 -20.36 8.61 23.01
N MET A 324 -20.24 8.74 21.68
CA MET A 324 -19.21 9.53 21.02
C MET A 324 -19.82 10.40 19.92
N SER A 325 -19.05 11.37 19.42
CA SER A 325 -19.46 12.21 18.29
C SER A 325 -18.26 12.66 17.46
N GLY A 326 -18.53 13.17 16.25
CA GLY A 326 -17.52 13.73 15.36
C GLY A 326 -16.45 12.72 14.94
N CYS A 327 -15.22 13.20 14.71
CA CYS A 327 -14.13 12.38 14.16
C CYS A 327 -13.74 11.19 15.05
N LEU A 328 -13.99 11.28 16.37
CA LEU A 328 -13.73 10.18 17.30
C LEU A 328 -14.73 9.03 17.09
N GLU A 329 -16.01 9.36 16.94
CA GLU A 329 -17.04 8.37 16.56
C GLU A 329 -16.68 7.73 15.22
N ASP A 330 -16.36 8.55 14.23
CA ASP A 330 -16.06 8.10 12.86
C ASP A 330 -14.88 7.13 12.81
N VAL A 331 -13.78 7.41 13.53
CA VAL A 331 -12.60 6.53 13.51
C VAL A 331 -12.86 5.18 14.18
N PHE A 332 -13.56 5.16 15.32
CA PHE A 332 -13.88 3.89 15.97
C PHE A 332 -14.88 3.06 15.16
N LEU A 333 -15.88 3.70 14.56
CA LEU A 333 -16.79 3.03 13.63
C LEU A 333 -16.03 2.47 12.41
N ALA A 334 -15.07 3.21 11.86
CA ALA A 334 -14.26 2.74 10.74
C ALA A 334 -13.43 1.51 11.12
N ILE A 335 -12.79 1.50 12.29
CA ILE A 335 -12.03 0.36 12.81
C ILE A 335 -12.95 -0.87 12.94
N VAL A 336 -14.09 -0.73 13.63
CA VAL A 336 -15.04 -1.83 13.84
C VAL A 336 -15.53 -2.39 12.51
N LYS A 337 -15.93 -1.53 11.56
CA LYS A 337 -16.40 -1.95 10.24
C LYS A 337 -15.31 -2.64 9.43
N CYS A 338 -14.07 -2.15 9.44
CA CYS A 338 -12.94 -2.81 8.77
C CYS A 338 -12.63 -4.19 9.37
N ILE A 339 -12.72 -4.33 10.69
CA ILE A 339 -12.55 -5.60 11.40
C ILE A 339 -13.68 -6.58 11.06
N ARG A 340 -14.93 -6.13 10.93
CA ARG A 340 -16.03 -7.00 10.50
C ARG A 340 -15.92 -7.37 9.02
N ASN A 341 -15.99 -6.37 8.15
CA ASN A 341 -16.04 -6.56 6.71
C ASN A 341 -15.49 -5.32 6.00
N LYS A 342 -14.19 -5.37 5.64
CA LYS A 342 -13.49 -4.28 4.95
C LYS A 342 -14.12 -3.92 3.59
N PRO A 343 -14.51 -4.89 2.73
CA PRO A 343 -15.28 -4.57 1.53
C PRO A 343 -16.58 -3.80 1.79
N ALA A 344 -17.36 -4.18 2.81
CA ALA A 344 -18.58 -3.47 3.18
C ALA A 344 -18.32 -2.06 3.72
N PHE A 345 -17.20 -1.86 4.45
CA PHE A 345 -16.76 -0.52 4.84
C PHE A 345 -16.56 0.38 3.61
N PHE A 346 -15.76 -0.06 2.62
CA PHE A 346 -15.53 0.73 1.42
C PHE A 346 -16.81 0.92 0.57
N ALA A 347 -17.69 -0.08 0.52
CA ALA A 347 -18.99 0.05 -0.13
C ALA A 347 -19.84 1.16 0.53
N GLU A 348 -19.85 1.24 1.86
CA GLU A 348 -20.53 2.31 2.58
C GLU A 348 -19.91 3.68 2.31
N ARG A 349 -18.58 3.76 2.28
CA ARG A 349 -17.86 5.01 2.00
C ARG A 349 -18.13 5.51 0.59
N LEU A 350 -18.10 4.63 -0.42
CA LEU A 350 -18.48 4.95 -1.80
C LEU A 350 -19.93 5.40 -1.92
N TYR A 351 -20.85 4.72 -1.22
CA TYR A 351 -22.25 5.12 -1.26
C TYR A 351 -22.43 6.52 -0.65
N LYS A 352 -21.83 6.77 0.52
CA LYS A 352 -21.89 8.08 1.19
C LYS A 352 -21.24 9.19 0.36
N SER A 353 -20.16 8.90 -0.37
CA SER A 353 -19.49 9.91 -1.19
C SER A 353 -20.30 10.35 -2.41
N MET A 354 -21.24 9.52 -2.88
CA MET A 354 -22.06 9.79 -4.07
C MET A 354 -23.55 9.99 -3.72
N LYS A 355 -23.94 9.92 -2.45
CA LYS A 355 -25.33 10.09 -2.03
C LYS A 355 -25.62 11.54 -1.70
N GLY A 356 -26.56 12.14 -2.42
CA GLY A 356 -27.11 13.46 -2.10
C GLY A 356 -26.97 14.41 -3.27
N LEU A 357 -26.85 15.71 -2.98
CA LEU A 357 -26.55 16.73 -3.98
C LEU A 357 -25.03 16.89 -4.06
N GLY A 358 -24.44 16.35 -5.13
CA GLY A 358 -23.00 16.42 -5.39
C GLY A 358 -22.22 15.21 -4.87
N THR A 359 -20.94 15.17 -5.25
CA THR A 359 -20.03 14.06 -4.97
C THR A 359 -18.90 14.54 -4.07
N THR A 360 -18.57 13.78 -3.03
CA THR A 360 -17.28 13.93 -2.32
C THR A 360 -16.21 13.21 -3.13
N ASP A 361 -15.73 13.87 -4.18
CA ASP A 361 -14.82 13.28 -5.17
C ASP A 361 -13.51 12.77 -4.55
N SER A 362 -12.99 13.39 -3.48
CA SER A 362 -11.77 12.90 -2.81
C SER A 362 -11.93 11.46 -2.31
N ILE A 363 -13.06 11.14 -1.66
CA ILE A 363 -13.37 9.79 -1.18
C ILE A 363 -13.55 8.83 -2.35
N LEU A 364 -14.32 9.22 -3.38
CA LEU A 364 -14.58 8.39 -4.54
C LEU A 364 -13.28 8.02 -5.26
N ILE A 365 -12.46 9.03 -5.59
CA ILE A 365 -11.17 8.84 -6.27
C ILE A 365 -10.25 7.95 -5.44
N ARG A 366 -10.05 8.29 -4.15
CA ARG A 366 -9.16 7.56 -3.26
C ARG A 366 -9.49 6.08 -3.17
N ILE A 367 -10.77 5.74 -3.01
CA ILE A 367 -11.20 4.34 -2.94
C ILE A 367 -11.06 3.64 -4.29
N MET A 368 -11.47 4.29 -5.38
CA MET A 368 -11.41 3.67 -6.72
C MET A 368 -9.97 3.39 -7.14
N VAL A 369 -9.04 4.33 -6.89
CA VAL A 369 -7.60 4.15 -7.15
C VAL A 369 -7.02 3.06 -6.24
N ALA A 370 -7.26 3.13 -4.93
CA ALA A 370 -6.62 2.24 -3.96
C ALA A 370 -7.14 0.79 -4.01
N ARG A 371 -8.36 0.55 -4.49
CA ARG A 371 -9.03 -0.77 -4.38
C ARG A 371 -9.23 -1.50 -5.71
N ALA A 372 -9.10 -0.82 -6.86
CA ALA A 372 -9.35 -1.40 -8.19
C ALA A 372 -8.55 -2.70 -8.48
N GLU A 373 -7.33 -2.82 -7.98
CA GLU A 373 -6.47 -4.01 -8.19
C GLU A 373 -6.53 -5.04 -7.04
N ILE A 374 -7.31 -4.76 -5.99
CA ILE A 374 -7.27 -5.55 -4.75
C ILE A 374 -8.58 -6.33 -4.56
N ASP A 375 -9.67 -5.63 -4.28
CA ASP A 375 -10.93 -6.24 -3.82
C ASP A 375 -12.18 -5.53 -4.35
N MET A 376 -12.04 -4.78 -5.45
CA MET A 376 -13.17 -4.06 -6.06
C MET A 376 -14.36 -4.98 -6.38
N LYS A 377 -14.14 -6.25 -6.76
CA LYS A 377 -15.25 -7.20 -6.97
C LYS A 377 -16.04 -7.50 -5.68
N ASP A 378 -15.35 -7.56 -4.54
CA ASP A 378 -15.99 -7.80 -3.24
C ASP A 378 -16.72 -6.54 -2.73
N ILE A 379 -16.11 -5.36 -2.95
CA ILE A 379 -16.74 -4.07 -2.64
C ILE A 379 -18.03 -3.91 -3.43
N LYS A 380 -18.03 -4.23 -4.73
CA LYS A 380 -19.23 -4.20 -5.58
C LYS A 380 -20.33 -5.13 -5.07
N ALA A 381 -19.97 -6.34 -4.66
CA ALA A 381 -20.92 -7.31 -4.11
C ALA A 381 -21.58 -6.80 -2.82
N GLU A 382 -20.80 -6.26 -1.88
CA GLU A 382 -21.34 -5.66 -0.66
C GLU A 382 -22.16 -4.40 -0.96
N PHE A 383 -21.72 -3.55 -1.89
CA PHE A 383 -22.48 -2.38 -2.32
C PHE A 383 -23.87 -2.76 -2.85
N HIS A 384 -23.93 -3.77 -3.72
CA HIS A 384 -25.20 -4.27 -4.24
C HIS A 384 -26.09 -4.83 -3.13
N LYS A 385 -25.52 -5.66 -2.26
CA LYS A 385 -26.22 -6.25 -1.11
C LYS A 385 -26.78 -5.19 -0.15
N MET A 386 -26.04 -4.11 0.10
CA MET A 386 -26.43 -3.05 1.05
C MET A 386 -27.44 -2.06 0.47
N TYR A 387 -27.37 -1.77 -0.85
CA TYR A 387 -28.10 -0.63 -1.43
C TYR A 387 -29.05 -1.01 -2.58
N GLY A 388 -29.06 -2.27 -3.02
CA GLY A 388 -29.92 -2.74 -4.11
C GLY A 388 -29.62 -2.11 -5.48
N LYS A 389 -28.45 -1.46 -5.63
CA LYS A 389 -27.97 -0.83 -6.87
C LYS A 389 -26.55 -1.30 -7.15
N THR A 390 -26.13 -1.36 -8.42
CA THR A 390 -24.73 -1.66 -8.74
C THR A 390 -23.87 -0.42 -8.50
N LEU A 391 -22.63 -0.60 -8.03
CA LEU A 391 -21.68 0.50 -7.88
C LEU A 391 -21.45 1.23 -9.22
N HIS A 392 -21.34 0.47 -10.31
CA HIS A 392 -21.16 1.00 -11.67
C HIS A 392 -22.32 1.93 -12.08
N SER A 393 -23.58 1.52 -11.87
CA SER A 393 -24.75 2.38 -12.14
C SER A 393 -24.76 3.65 -11.28
N PHE A 394 -24.28 3.56 -10.04
CA PHE A 394 -24.24 4.69 -9.12
C PHE A 394 -23.18 5.72 -9.55
N ILE A 395 -21.96 5.27 -9.87
CA ILE A 395 -20.90 6.11 -10.44
C ILE A 395 -21.37 6.78 -11.73
N LYS A 396 -22.02 6.03 -12.63
CA LYS A 396 -22.50 6.54 -13.91
C LYS A 396 -23.51 7.69 -13.76
N GLY A 397 -24.36 7.61 -12.74
CA GLY A 397 -25.39 8.61 -12.45
C GLY A 397 -24.84 9.87 -11.77
N ASP A 398 -23.75 9.76 -11.02
CA ASP A 398 -23.23 10.84 -10.18
C ASP A 398 -22.03 11.60 -10.80
N THR A 399 -21.37 11.00 -11.80
CA THR A 399 -20.17 11.56 -12.43
C THR A 399 -20.37 11.84 -13.93
N SER A 400 -19.47 12.62 -14.54
CA SER A 400 -19.53 12.96 -15.97
C SER A 400 -18.14 13.05 -16.62
N GLY A 401 -18.10 13.26 -17.94
CA GLY A 401 -16.86 13.44 -18.70
C GLY A 401 -15.90 12.24 -18.65
N ASP A 402 -14.62 12.50 -18.86
CA ASP A 402 -13.55 11.49 -18.81
C ASP A 402 -13.29 10.97 -17.41
N TYR A 403 -13.57 11.80 -16.40
CA TYR A 403 -13.61 11.39 -15.00
C TYR A 403 -14.57 10.21 -14.78
N ARG A 404 -15.82 10.29 -15.28
CA ARG A 404 -16.73 9.15 -15.23
C ARG A 404 -16.17 7.95 -15.98
N LYS A 405 -15.69 8.15 -17.21
CA LYS A 405 -15.22 7.04 -18.05
C LYS A 405 -14.15 6.22 -17.33
N ILE A 406 -13.13 6.88 -16.79
CA ILE A 406 -12.06 6.17 -16.07
C ILE A 406 -12.56 5.46 -14.82
N LEU A 407 -13.47 6.07 -14.04
CA LEU A 407 -14.04 5.42 -12.87
C LEU A 407 -14.85 4.17 -13.22
N LEU A 408 -15.59 4.19 -14.34
CA LEU A 408 -16.32 3.02 -14.81
C LEU A 408 -15.38 1.90 -15.27
N GLU A 409 -14.27 2.23 -15.92
CA GLU A 409 -13.23 1.24 -16.26
C GLU A 409 -12.62 0.61 -14.99
N LEU A 410 -12.29 1.43 -13.98
CA LEU A 410 -11.79 0.94 -12.69
C LEU A 410 -12.84 0.11 -11.94
N CYS A 411 -14.12 0.43 -12.07
CA CYS A 411 -15.21 -0.34 -11.46
C CYS A 411 -15.44 -1.68 -12.18
N GLY A 412 -15.20 -1.73 -13.49
CA GLY A 412 -15.64 -2.80 -14.37
C GLY A 412 -17.17 -2.81 -14.57
N GLY A 413 -17.68 -3.83 -15.27
CA GLY A 413 -19.11 -3.94 -15.63
C GLY A 413 -20.08 -4.14 -14.45
N ASP A 414 -21.38 -4.22 -14.72
CA ASP A 414 -22.45 -4.22 -13.69
C ASP A 414 -22.53 -5.45 -12.77
N ASN A 415 -21.72 -6.49 -12.99
CA ASN A 415 -21.77 -7.76 -12.24
C ASN A 415 -21.33 -7.65 -10.78
#